data_AF-A0AAJ1UID9-F1
#
_entry.id   AF-A0AAJ1UID9-F1
#
_cell.length_a   1.000
_cell.length_b   1.000
_cell.length_c   1.000
_cell.angle_alpha   90.00
_cell.angle_beta   90.00
_cell.angle_gamma   90.00
#
_symmetry.space_group_name_H-M   'P 1'
#
loop_
_entity.id
_entity.type
_entity.pdbx_description
1 polymer ?
#
loop_
_entity_poly.entity_id
_entity_poly.type
_entity_poly.pdbx_seq_one_letter_code
_entity_poly.pdbx_strand_id
1 'polypeptide(L)'
;MKCPRVIIEPQIIEKILTELINEFIRIEKFESGLEYRFQSKLVMDKLILITSFLNEKWKWNEEKQSFYHYLKYITSKYELSGVNGLDGLYPG
;
A
#
# COMPACT_ATOMS: atom_id res chain seq x y z
N MET A 1 5.83 -9.91 32.00
CA MET A 1 6.36 -10.41 30.72
C MET A 1 7.09 -9.29 30.00
N LYS A 2 8.29 -9.51 29.46
CA LYS A 2 8.94 -8.53 28.58
C LYS A 2 8.31 -8.61 27.19
N CYS A 3 7.91 -7.47 26.64
CA CYS A 3 7.45 -7.42 25.25
C CYS A 3 8.65 -7.71 24.32
N PRO A 4 8.52 -8.63 23.35
CA PRO A 4 9.59 -8.88 22.40
C PRO A 4 9.84 -7.62 21.56
N ARG A 5 11.11 -7.24 21.42
CA ARG A 5 11.52 -6.18 20.50
C ARG A 5 11.68 -6.78 19.11
N VAL A 6 10.88 -6.34 18.17
CA VAL A 6 11.04 -6.68 16.74
C VAL A 6 11.80 -5.53 16.08
N ILE A 7 12.89 -5.85 15.38
CA ILE A 7 13.64 -4.92 14.54
C ILE A 7 13.45 -5.42 13.12
N ILE A 8 12.98 -4.55 12.23
CA ILE A 8 12.78 -4.86 10.82
C ILE A 8 13.78 -4.03 10.04
N GLU A 9 14.54 -4.68 9.17
CA GLU A 9 15.48 -4.00 8.28
C GLU A 9 14.72 -3.16 7.24
N PRO A 10 15.19 -1.94 6.92
CA PRO A 10 14.52 -1.07 5.95
C PRO A 10 14.23 -1.75 4.60
N GLN A 11 15.17 -2.55 4.09
CA GLN A 11 15.03 -3.25 2.81
C GLN A 11 13.88 -4.26 2.83
N ILE A 12 13.59 -4.84 4.00
CA ILE A 12 12.46 -5.76 4.16
C ILE A 12 11.14 -5.00 4.08
N ILE A 13 11.05 -3.80 4.69
CA ILE A 13 9.87 -2.95 4.59
C ILE A 13 9.65 -2.48 3.15
N GLU A 14 10.70 -2.00 2.48
CA GLU A 14 10.64 -1.59 1.07
C GLU A 14 10.13 -2.71 0.17
N LYS A 15 10.64 -3.94 0.38
CA LYS A 15 10.18 -5.12 -0.35
C LYS A 15 8.71 -5.44 -0.08
N ILE A 16 8.30 -5.48 1.20
CA ILE A 16 6.90 -5.76 1.58
C ILE A 16 5.95 -4.73 0.97
N LEU A 17 6.28 -3.44 1.08
CA LEU A 17 5.48 -2.37 0.49
C LEU A 17 5.39 -2.51 -1.03
N THR A 18 6.52 -2.76 -1.70
CA THR A 18 6.57 -2.95 -3.15
C THR A 18 5.68 -4.12 -3.60
N GLU A 19 5.77 -5.27 -2.92
CA GLU A 19 4.97 -6.46 -3.22
C GLU A 19 3.47 -6.19 -3.04
N LEU A 20 3.07 -5.58 -1.92
CA LEU A 20 1.67 -5.27 -1.63
C LEU A 20 1.09 -4.23 -2.60
N ILE A 21 1.87 -3.20 -2.97
CA ILE A 21 1.42 -2.19 -3.94
C ILE A 21 1.25 -2.82 -5.32
N ASN A 22 2.18 -3.68 -5.76
CA ASN A 22 2.04 -4.40 -7.02
C ASN A 22 0.86 -5.38 -7.01
N GLU A 23 0.59 -6.04 -5.88
CA GLU A 23 -0.59 -6.90 -5.70
C GLU A 23 -1.89 -6.08 -5.82
N PHE A 24 -1.94 -4.91 -5.18
CA PHE A 24 -3.07 -3.98 -5.34
C PHE A 24 -3.25 -3.57 -6.81
N ILE A 25 -2.19 -3.16 -7.50
CA ILE A 25 -2.26 -2.81 -8.93
C ILE A 25 -2.78 -3.99 -9.78
N ARG A 26 -2.34 -5.22 -9.51
CA ARG A 26 -2.82 -6.42 -10.21
C ARG A 26 -4.32 -6.60 -9.98
N ILE A 27 -4.77 -6.49 -8.73
CA ILE A 27 -6.19 -6.65 -8.37
C ILE A 27 -7.04 -5.60 -9.10
N GLU A 28 -6.64 -4.33 -9.06
CA GLU A 28 -7.36 -3.23 -9.72
C GLU A 28 -7.46 -3.41 -11.24
N LYS A 29 -6.47 -4.06 -11.87
CA LYS A 29 -6.44 -4.26 -13.33
C LYS A 29 -7.19 -5.49 -13.82
N PHE A 30 -7.20 -6.56 -13.03
CA PHE A 30 -7.57 -7.89 -13.54
C PHE A 30 -8.72 -8.55 -12.79
N GLU A 31 -9.05 -8.11 -11.59
CA GLU A 31 -10.13 -8.71 -10.80
C GLU A 31 -11.43 -7.92 -10.96
N SER A 32 -12.57 -8.60 -10.81
CA SER A 32 -13.88 -7.93 -10.82
C SER A 32 -14.87 -8.62 -9.89
N GLY A 33 -16.04 -8.00 -9.69
CA GLY A 33 -17.12 -8.58 -8.90
C GLY A 33 -16.83 -8.65 -7.39
N LEU A 34 -17.30 -9.72 -6.73
CA LEU A 34 -17.18 -9.89 -5.28
C LEU A 34 -15.74 -10.17 -4.85
N GLU A 35 -15.02 -10.97 -5.63
CA GLU A 35 -13.63 -11.33 -5.37
C GLU A 35 -12.75 -10.06 -5.35
N TYR A 36 -12.93 -9.18 -6.34
CA TYR A 36 -12.28 -7.87 -6.37
C TYR A 36 -12.50 -7.07 -5.08
N ARG A 37 -13.75 -6.95 -4.61
CA ARG A 37 -14.06 -6.14 -3.42
C ARG A 37 -13.38 -6.70 -2.18
N PHE A 38 -13.33 -8.02 -2.05
CA PHE A 38 -12.70 -8.68 -0.92
C PHE A 38 -11.17 -8.55 -0.97
N GLN A 39 -10.57 -8.89 -2.10
CA GLN A 39 -9.11 -8.87 -2.28
C GLN A 39 -8.54 -7.45 -2.23
N SER A 40 -9.18 -6.49 -2.91
CA SER A 40 -8.76 -5.08 -2.91
C SER A 40 -8.79 -4.52 -1.49
N LYS A 41 -9.88 -4.77 -0.73
CA LYS A 41 -9.95 -4.35 0.68
C LYS A 41 -8.88 -5.00 1.55
N LEU A 42 -8.66 -6.31 1.39
CA LEU A 42 -7.65 -7.04 2.17
C LEU A 42 -6.24 -6.47 1.96
N VAL A 43 -5.84 -6.21 0.71
CA VAL A 43 -4.52 -5.65 0.42
C VAL A 43 -4.41 -4.19 0.88
N MET A 44 -5.48 -3.40 0.76
CA MET A 44 -5.53 -2.03 1.29
C MET A 44 -5.31 -2.01 2.82
N ASP A 45 -6.00 -2.89 3.56
CA ASP A 45 -5.87 -2.97 5.01
C ASP A 45 -4.46 -3.40 5.44
N LYS A 46 -3.82 -4.33 4.70
CA LYS A 46 -2.40 -4.69 4.91
C LYS A 46 -1.47 -3.49 4.69
N LEU A 47 -1.67 -2.74 3.60
CA LEU A 47 -0.88 -1.54 3.30
C LEU A 47 -1.01 -0.48 4.39
N ILE A 48 -2.23 -0.22 4.86
CA ILE A 48 -2.50 0.72 5.96
C ILE A 48 -1.78 0.27 7.24
N LEU A 49 -1.84 -1.02 7.57
CA LEU A 49 -1.17 -1.56 8.74
C LEU A 49 0.36 -1.38 8.66
N ILE A 50 0.99 -1.80 7.56
CA ILE A 50 2.45 -1.70 7.42
C ILE A 50 2.91 -0.25 7.45
N THR A 51 2.22 0.64 6.72
CA THR A 51 2.55 2.07 6.67
C THR A 51 2.36 2.75 8.04
N SER A 52 1.45 2.26 8.89
CA SER A 52 1.29 2.78 10.26
C SER A 52 2.51 2.55 11.16
N PHE A 53 3.27 1.47 10.95
CA PHE A 53 4.54 1.24 11.67
C PHE A 53 5.63 2.26 11.27
N LEU A 54 5.46 2.90 10.11
CA LEU A 54 6.32 3.99 9.63
C LEU A 54 5.77 5.36 9.99
N ASN A 55 4.71 5.40 10.81
CA ASN A 55 3.97 6.61 11.19
C ASN A 55 3.29 7.32 10.00
N GLU A 56 3.04 6.59 8.92
CA GLU A 56 2.24 7.07 7.78
C GLU A 56 0.79 6.63 7.94
N LYS A 57 -0.15 7.53 7.63
CA LYS A 57 -1.58 7.26 7.77
C LYS A 57 -2.30 7.69 6.50
N TRP A 58 -3.21 6.86 6.04
CA TRP A 58 -4.14 7.23 4.98
C TRP A 58 -5.23 8.15 5.52
N LYS A 59 -5.34 9.36 4.96
CA LYS A 59 -6.21 10.42 5.48
C LYS A 59 -7.44 10.67 4.61
N TRP A 60 -8.24 9.62 4.38
CA TRP A 60 -9.50 9.76 3.63
C TRP A 60 -10.45 10.80 4.25
N ASN A 61 -10.68 10.72 5.56
CA ASN A 61 -11.69 11.53 6.25
C ASN A 61 -11.27 13.00 6.44
N GLU A 62 -9.96 13.27 6.49
CA GLU A 62 -9.42 14.61 6.74
C GLU A 62 -9.15 15.37 5.44
N GLU A 63 -8.63 14.67 4.42
CA GLU A 63 -8.07 15.31 3.22
C GLU A 63 -8.74 14.83 1.92
N LYS A 64 -9.75 13.94 2.00
CA LYS A 64 -10.35 13.25 0.83
C LYS A 64 -9.31 12.62 -0.09
N GLN A 65 -8.17 12.23 0.46
CA GLN A 65 -7.07 11.67 -0.29
C GLN A 65 -7.47 10.30 -0.84
N SER A 66 -7.62 10.16 -2.15
CA SER A 66 -7.85 8.83 -2.75
C SER A 66 -6.72 7.87 -2.37
N PHE A 67 -7.02 6.58 -2.26
CA PHE A 67 -6.01 5.57 -1.94
C PHE A 67 -4.87 5.55 -2.96
N TYR A 68 -5.16 5.80 -4.24
CA TYR A 68 -4.14 5.96 -5.28
C TYR A 68 -3.11 7.05 -4.96
N HIS A 69 -3.56 8.28 -4.66
CA HIS A 69 -2.67 9.37 -4.24
C HIS A 69 -1.87 9.03 -2.98
N TYR A 70 -2.45 8.29 -2.04
CA TYR A 70 -1.72 7.79 -0.88
C TYR A 70 -0.59 6.83 -1.28
N LEU A 71 -0.86 5.84 -2.14
CA LEU A 71 0.16 4.91 -2.62
C LEU A 71 1.25 5.61 -3.43
N LYS A 72 0.89 6.63 -4.22
CA LYS A 72 1.86 7.45 -4.95
C LYS A 72 2.79 8.21 -4.01
N TYR A 73 2.24 8.79 -2.95
CA TYR A 73 3.03 9.41 -1.88
C TYR A 73 3.98 8.42 -1.21
N ILE A 74 3.49 7.24 -0.82
CA ILE A 74 4.32 6.18 -0.21
C ILE A 74 5.44 5.73 -1.15
N THR A 75 5.10 5.44 -2.40
CA THR A 75 6.06 5.01 -3.44
C THR A 75 7.16 6.04 -3.64
N SER A 76 6.80 7.32 -3.69
CA SER A 76 7.76 8.42 -3.87
C SER A 76 8.60 8.66 -2.62
N LYS A 77 8.02 8.59 -1.42
CA LYS A 77 8.71 8.89 -0.16
C LYS A 77 9.77 7.85 0.20
N TYR A 78 9.52 6.59 -0.11
CA TYR A 78 10.41 5.47 0.18
C TYR A 78 11.16 4.94 -1.05
N GLU A 79 11.14 5.68 -2.17
CA GLU A 79 11.88 5.35 -3.39
C GLU A 79 11.67 3.90 -3.87
N LEU A 80 10.42 3.43 -3.85
CA LEU A 80 10.08 2.03 -4.14
C LEU A 80 10.19 1.70 -5.64
N SER A 81 11.42 1.43 -6.10
CA SER A 81 11.77 1.26 -7.51
C SER A 81 11.12 0.07 -8.23
N GLY A 82 10.51 -0.87 -7.49
CA GLY A 82 9.86 -2.05 -8.05
C GLY A 82 8.35 -1.91 -8.29
N VAL A 83 7.76 -0.75 -7.99
CA VAL A 83 6.32 -0.50 -8.19
C VAL A 83 6.04 -0.16 -9.65
N ASN A 84 5.25 -1.00 -10.33
CA ASN A 84 5.03 -0.89 -11.78
C ASN A 84 3.58 -0.60 -12.15
N GLY A 85 3.36 0.45 -12.94
CA GLY A 85 2.05 0.74 -13.54
C GLY A 85 1.01 1.27 -12.57
N LEU A 86 1.44 1.87 -11.45
CA LEU A 86 0.60 2.62 -10.53
C LEU A 86 -0.06 3.80 -11.25
N ASP A 87 0.72 4.59 -12.00
CA ASP A 87 0.22 5.76 -12.74
C ASP A 87 -0.89 5.42 -13.76
N GLY A 88 -0.98 4.16 -14.19
CA GLY A 88 -2.02 3.69 -15.11
C GLY A 88 -3.37 3.37 -14.45
N LEU A 89 -3.49 3.47 -13.12
CA LEU A 89 -4.75 3.20 -12.39
C LEU A 89 -5.69 4.41 -12.34
N TYR A 90 -5.20 5.61 -12.63
CA TYR A 90 -6.03 6.81 -12.64
C TYR A 90 -5.72 7.66 -13.87
N PRO A 91 -6.55 7.62 -14.93
CA PRO A 91 -6.53 8.66 -15.93
C PRO A 91 -7.07 9.93 -15.26
N GLY A 92 -6.29 11.01 -15.28
CA GLY A 92 -6.71 12.30 -14.72
C GLY A 92 -8.06 12.77 -15.24
#